data_AF-A0A7W1FW45-F1
#
_entry.id   AF-A0A7W1FW45-F1
#
_cell.length_a   1.000
_cell.length_b   1.000
_cell.length_c   1.000
_cell.angle_alpha   90.00
_cell.angle_beta   90.00
_cell.angle_gamma   90.00
#
_symmetry.space_group_name_H-M   'P 1'
#
loop_
_entity.id
_entity.type
_entity.pdbx_description
1 polymer ?
#
loop_
_entity_poly.entity_id
_entity_poly.type
_entity_poly.pdbx_seq_one_letter_code
_entity_poly.pdbx_strand_id
1 'polypeptide(L)' 'PVVTVIDVEKELKITKQTANTLIHDFQKLGIVKEQTGFKRNRIFVFEEYMNLFKR' A
#
# COMPACT_ATOMS: atom_id res chain seq x y z
N PRO A 1 5.93 -6.30 5.26
CA PRO A 1 5.00 -6.04 4.13
C PRO A 1 4.05 -4.88 4.47
N VAL A 2 4.65 -3.74 4.77
CA VAL A 2 3.99 -2.47 5.07
C VAL A 2 4.62 -1.48 4.13
N VAL A 3 3.82 -0.80 3.32
CA VAL A 3 4.31 0.09 2.28
C VAL A 3 3.59 1.43 2.38
N THR A 4 4.32 2.51 2.16
CA THR A 4 3.75 3.84 1.98
C THR A 4 3.82 4.23 0.51
N VAL A 5 3.03 5.25 0.13
CA VAL A 5 3.11 5.84 -1.21
C VAL A 5 4.54 6.28 -1.56
N ILE A 6 5.29 6.77 -0.58
CA ILE A 6 6.67 7.25 -0.76
C ILE A 6 7.61 6.08 -1.08
N ASP A 7 7.39 4.93 -0.46
CA ASP A 7 8.22 3.73 -0.71
C ASP A 7 7.98 3.23 -2.15
N VAL A 8 6.72 3.18 -2.57
CA VAL A 8 6.32 2.79 -3.93
C VAL A 8 6.86 3.77 -4.98
N GLU A 9 6.80 5.07 -4.69
CA GLU A 9 7.36 6.14 -5.53
C GLU A 9 8.86 5.94 -5.75
N LYS A 10 9.62 5.64 -4.68
CA LYS A 10 11.08 5.47 -4.72
C LYS A 10 11.52 4.18 -5.40
N GLU A 11 10.89 3.06 -5.06
CA GLU A 11 11.22 1.73 -5.61
C GLU A 11 10.96 1.67 -7.11
N LEU A 12 9.78 2.13 -7.55
CA LEU A 12 9.39 2.09 -8.95
C LEU A 12 9.87 3.30 -9.75
N LYS A 13 10.46 4.31 -9.08
CA LYS A 13 10.89 5.60 -9.68
C LYS A 13 9.78 6.26 -10.50
N ILE A 14 8.56 6.20 -9.99
CA ILE A 14 7.36 6.79 -10.62
C ILE A 14 6.96 8.08 -9.90
N THR A 15 6.01 8.82 -10.46
CA THR A 15 5.45 9.98 -9.77
C THR A 15 4.58 9.54 -8.59
N LYS A 16 4.49 10.41 -7.57
CA LYS A 16 3.58 10.21 -6.44
C LYS A 16 2.13 10.00 -6.87
N GLN A 17 1.68 10.65 -7.93
CA GLN A 17 0.33 10.49 -8.50
C GLN A 17 0.15 9.07 -9.03
N THR A 18 1.09 8.56 -9.83
CA THR A 18 1.07 7.20 -10.34
C THR A 18 1.11 6.16 -9.22
N ALA A 19 1.93 6.39 -8.18
CA ALA A 19 2.01 5.52 -7.02
C ALA A 19 0.68 5.45 -6.24
N ASN A 20 -0.03 6.59 -6.11
CA ASN A 20 -1.36 6.60 -5.49
C ASN A 20 -2.39 5.81 -6.30
N THR A 21 -2.39 5.95 -7.63
CA THR A 21 -3.31 5.20 -8.50
C THR A 21 -3.04 3.69 -8.39
N LEU A 22 -1.78 3.28 -8.45
CA LEU A 22 -1.36 1.88 -8.27
C LEU A 22 -1.84 1.28 -6.95
N ILE A 23 -1.63 1.99 -5.85
CA ILE A 23 -2.08 1.54 -4.53
C ILE A 23 -3.61 1.46 -4.48
N HIS A 24 -4.31 2.42 -5.08
CA HIS A 24 -5.76 2.40 -5.14
C HIS A 24 -6.30 1.20 -5.94
N ASP A 25 -5.63 0.83 -7.04
CA ASP A 25 -5.97 -0.36 -7.81
C ASP A 25 -5.70 -1.64 -7.00
N PHE A 26 -4.58 -1.71 -6.27
CA PHE A 26 -4.31 -2.82 -5.35
C PHE A 26 -5.32 -2.91 -4.20
N GLN A 27 -5.85 -1.79 -3.71
CA GLN A 27 -6.95 -1.78 -2.74
C GLN A 27 -8.25 -2.32 -3.35
N LYS A 28 -8.59 -1.91 -4.57
CA LYS A 28 -9.78 -2.41 -5.28
C LYS A 28 -9.72 -3.91 -5.54
N LEU A 29 -8.53 -4.42 -5.84
CA LEU A 29 -8.28 -5.85 -6.02
C LEU A 29 -8.28 -6.63 -4.70
N GLY A 30 -8.36 -5.96 -3.54
CA GLY A 30 -8.34 -6.60 -2.22
C GLY A 30 -6.96 -7.06 -1.76
N ILE A 31 -5.90 -6.68 -2.48
CA ILE A 31 -4.51 -7.11 -2.23
C ILE A 31 -3.93 -6.37 -1.02
N VAL A 32 -4.09 -5.05 -0.97
CA VAL A 32 -3.61 -4.22 0.15
C VAL A 32 -4.78 -3.54 0.86
N LYS A 33 -4.69 -3.44 2.19
CA LYS A 33 -5.61 -2.63 3.00
C LYS A 33 -4.91 -1.40 3.53
N GLU A 34 -5.61 -0.28 3.50
CA GLU A 34 -5.21 0.90 4.24
C GLU A 34 -5.49 0.65 5.72
N GLN A 35 -4.43 0.67 6.54
CA GLN A 35 -4.55 0.45 7.98
C GLN A 35 -4.71 1.78 8.75
N THR A 36 -4.41 2.92 8.12
CA THR A 36 -4.41 4.25 8.74
C THR A 36 -5.65 5.05 8.41
N GLY A 37 -6.28 5.66 9.41
CA GLY A 37 -7.39 6.62 9.23
C GLY A 37 -6.96 8.08 9.03
N PHE A 38 -5.68 8.37 8.74
CA PHE A 38 -5.15 9.74 8.67
C PHE A 38 -4.98 10.24 7.22
N LYS A 39 -5.18 11.55 7.01
CA LYS A 39 -5.05 12.20 5.68
C LYS A 39 -3.61 12.26 5.13
N ARG A 40 -2.58 12.15 5.96
CA ARG A 40 -1.15 12.21 5.56
C ARG A 40 -0.42 10.97 6.09
N ASN A 41 0.57 10.48 5.31
CA ASN A 41 1.35 9.27 5.59
C ASN A 41 0.50 7.99 5.71
N ARG A 42 -0.35 7.75 4.71
CA ARG A 42 -1.15 6.52 4.68
C ARG A 42 -0.25 5.30 4.60
N ILE A 43 -0.56 4.32 5.43
CA ILE A 43 0.16 3.06 5.51
C ILE A 43 -0.74 1.97 4.94
N PHE A 44 -0.20 1.22 3.98
CA PHE A 44 -0.87 0.12 3.33
C PHE A 44 -0.20 -1.18 3.74
N VAL A 45 -1.01 -2.13 4.17
CA VAL A 45 -0.55 -3.44 4.63
C VAL A 45 -1.10 -4.51 3.73
N PHE A 46 -0.21 -5.44 3.36
CA PHE A 46 -0.59 -6.62 2.62
C PHE A 46 -1.16 -7.66 3.60
N GLU A 47 -2.47 -7.59 3.83
CA GLU A 47 -3.16 -8.38 4.86
C GLU A 47 -3.13 -9.88 4.55
N GLU A 48 -3.33 -10.29 3.29
CA GLU A 48 -3.22 -11.70 2.89
C GLU A 48 -1.85 -12.29 3.21
N TYR A 49 -0.78 -11.56 2.85
CA TYR A 49 0.58 -12.00 3.16
C TYR A 49 0.79 -12.12 4.68
N MET A 50 0.33 -11.14 5.46
CA MET A 50 0.45 -11.19 6.93
C MET A 50 -0.31 -12.38 7.54
N ASN A 51 -1.46 -12.76 6.97
CA ASN A 51 -2.24 -13.89 7.46
C ASN A 51 -1.53 -15.23 7.26
N LEU A 52 -0.61 -15.35 6.30
CA LEU A 52 0.19 -16.56 6.11
C LEU A 52 1.14 -16.84 7.29
N PHE A 53 1.58 -15.80 8.00
CA PHE A 53 2.51 -15.91 9.14
C PHE A 53 1.81 -15.93 10.51
N LYS A 54 0.48 -15.85 10.54
CA LYS A 54 -0.30 -15.93 11.80
C LYS A 54 -0.66 -17.37 12.20
N ARG A 55 0.04 -18.38 11.64
CA ARG A 55 -0.15 -19.80 11.94
C ARG A 55 1.12 -20.42 12.51
#